data_AF-T5AHK6-F1
#
_entry.id   AF-T5AHK6-F1
#
_cell.length_a   1.000
_cell.length_b   1.000
_cell.length_c   1.000
_cell.angle_alpha   90.00
_cell.angle_beta   90.00
_cell.angle_gamma   90.00
#
_symmetry.space_group_name_H-M   'P 1'
#
loop_
_entity.id
_entity.type
_entity.pdbx_description
1 polymer ?
#
loop_
_entity_poly.entity_id
_entity_poly.type
_entity_poly.pdbx_seq_one_letter_code
_entity_poly.pdbx_strand_id
1 'polypeptide(L)'
;MVKATVPAHRMCCIKLEDGLGWEEICPFLRVSPPKETFPRGNEPEMFNDVVGAWVQTRVRRAALRLGLVLVLGASVMVFGVQRPSTVLAVVRRAAISVLHVRI
;
A
#
# COMPACT_ATOMS: atom_id res chain seq x y z
N MET A 1 1.58 -17.41 21.75
CA MET A 1 2.66 -18.39 21.53
C MET A 1 3.93 -18.13 22.35
N VAL A 2 4.28 -16.88 22.73
CA VAL A 2 5.50 -16.62 23.54
C VAL A 2 5.32 -16.93 25.04
N LYS A 3 4.21 -16.50 25.66
CA LYS A 3 3.95 -16.66 27.11
C LYS A 3 3.91 -18.11 27.62
N ALA A 4 3.60 -19.06 26.74
CA ALA A 4 3.55 -20.49 27.08
C ALA A 4 4.92 -21.16 27.05
N THR A 5 5.89 -20.55 26.35
CA THR A 5 7.22 -21.14 26.11
C THR A 5 8.28 -20.51 27.01
N VAL A 6 8.18 -19.22 27.31
CA VAL A 6 9.17 -18.50 28.11
C VAL A 6 8.75 -18.50 29.58
N PRO A 7 9.62 -18.94 30.52
CA PRO A 7 9.34 -18.84 31.96
C PRO A 7 9.04 -17.40 32.38
N ALA A 8 8.05 -17.21 33.26
CA ALA A 8 7.57 -15.88 33.64
C ALA A 8 8.69 -14.95 34.16
N HIS A 9 9.60 -15.46 34.98
CA HIS A 9 10.73 -14.67 35.52
C HIS A 9 11.78 -14.28 34.46
N ARG A 10 11.70 -14.83 33.24
CA ARG A 10 12.57 -14.50 32.10
C ARG A 10 11.83 -13.72 31.01
N MET A 11 10.59 -13.28 31.27
CA MET A 11 9.77 -12.55 30.32
C MET A 11 9.33 -11.21 30.92
N CYS A 12 9.72 -10.11 30.27
CA CYS A 12 9.12 -8.80 30.50
C CYS A 12 7.93 -8.64 29.55
N CYS A 13 6.72 -8.53 30.09
CA CYS A 13 5.51 -8.34 29.29
C CYS A 13 4.96 -6.94 29.57
N ILE A 14 5.23 -6.02 28.66
CA ILE A 14 4.77 -4.63 28.72
C ILE A 14 3.63 -4.46 27.72
N LYS A 15 2.56 -3.77 28.13
CA LYS A 15 1.51 -3.34 27.20
C LYS A 15 1.68 -1.85 26.93
N LEU A 16 1.47 -1.43 25.68
CA LEU A 16 1.68 -0.03 25.29
C LEU A 16 0.74 0.92 26.04
N GLU A 17 -0.48 0.46 26.35
CA GLU A 17 -1.48 1.19 27.15
C GLU A 17 -1.07 1.38 28.61
N ASP A 18 -0.22 0.51 29.15
CA ASP A 18 0.27 0.56 30.54
C ASP A 18 1.57 1.39 30.65
N GLY A 19 2.10 1.88 29.52
CA GLY A 19 3.37 2.61 29.43
C GLY A 19 4.47 1.81 28.72
N LEU A 20 5.42 2.53 28.12
CA LEU A 20 6.65 1.96 27.55
C LEU A 20 7.79 2.95 27.75
N GLY A 21 8.56 2.75 28.83
CA GLY A 21 9.66 3.61 29.24
C GLY A 21 10.82 2.84 29.87
N TRP A 22 11.77 3.59 30.43
CA TRP A 22 12.89 3.01 31.16
C TRP A 22 12.44 2.40 32.48
N GLU A 23 11.38 2.95 33.07
CA GLU A 23 10.78 2.58 34.33
C GLU A 23 10.20 1.16 34.30
N GLU A 24 9.68 0.71 33.16
CA GLU A 24 9.15 -0.66 33.00
C GLU A 24 10.26 -1.66 32.62
N ILE A 25 11.25 -1.25 31.83
CA ILE A 25 12.26 -2.15 31.26
C ILE A 25 13.46 -2.34 32.19
N CYS A 26 14.01 -1.24 32.72
CA CYS A 26 15.27 -1.27 33.48
C CYS A 26 15.20 -2.11 34.76
N PRO A 27 14.11 -2.09 35.56
CA PRO A 27 13.99 -2.98 36.73
C PRO A 27 14.04 -4.47 36.37
N PHE A 28 13.41 -4.85 35.25
CA PHE A 28 13.46 -6.24 34.78
C PHE A 28 14.89 -6.64 34.34
N LEU A 29 15.61 -5.73 33.68
CA LEU A 29 17.00 -5.93 33.26
C LEU A 29 18.02 -5.79 34.41
N ARG A 30 17.60 -5.33 35.58
CA ARG A 30 18.46 -5.06 36.77
C ARG A 30 19.56 -4.04 36.49
N VAL A 31 19.23 -3.02 35.71
CA VAL A 31 20.11 -1.88 35.42
C VAL A 31 19.45 -0.58 35.88
N SER A 32 20.26 0.45 36.15
CA SER A 32 19.74 1.77 36.45
C SER A 32 19.20 2.43 35.17
N PRO A 33 18.08 3.19 35.24
CA PRO A 33 17.62 4.00 34.13
C PRO A 33 18.72 4.98 33.66
N PRO A 34 18.90 5.14 32.34
CA PRO A 34 19.81 6.13 31.79
C PRO A 34 19.30 7.56 32.08
N LYS A 35 20.17 8.57 31.87
CA LYS A 35 19.76 9.98 31.99
C LYS A 35 19.01 10.46 30.74
N GLU A 36 19.23 9.79 29.63
CA GLU A 36 18.61 10.05 28.35
C GLU A 36 17.12 9.70 28.38
N THR A 37 16.31 10.52 27.71
CA THR A 37 14.89 10.24 27.53
C THR A 37 14.68 8.93 26.76
N PHE A 38 13.60 8.21 27.09
CA PHE A 38 13.23 7.01 26.34
C PHE A 38 13.10 7.33 24.84
N PRO A 39 13.58 6.46 23.93
CA PRO A 39 13.52 6.73 22.51
C PRO A 39 12.08 6.98 22.07
N ARG A 40 11.89 8.02 21.26
CA ARG A 40 10.56 8.34 20.72
C ARG A 40 10.05 7.19 19.85
N GLY A 41 8.79 6.83 20.06
CA GLY A 41 8.13 5.81 19.27
C GLY A 41 7.99 6.19 17.80
N ASN A 42 7.82 5.18 16.94
CA ASN A 42 7.44 5.37 15.54
C ASN A 42 5.94 5.70 15.46
N GLU A 43 5.60 6.97 15.66
CA GLU A 43 4.22 7.45 15.58
C GLU A 43 3.64 7.28 14.16
N PRO A 44 2.33 6.96 14.02
CA PRO A 44 1.68 6.83 12.71
C PRO A 44 1.81 8.09 11.84
N GLU A 45 1.85 9.28 12.45
CA GLU A 45 2.03 10.55 11.75
C GLU A 45 3.39 10.61 11.04
N MET A 46 4.47 10.15 11.69
CA MET A 46 5.79 10.06 11.07
C MET A 46 5.82 9.13 9.87
N PHE A 47 5.06 8.03 9.93
CA PHE A 47 4.93 7.15 8.77
C PHE A 47 4.26 7.87 7.60
N ASN A 48 3.20 8.65 7.86
CA ASN A 48 2.53 9.46 6.84
C ASN A 48 3.44 10.56 6.28
N ASP A 49 4.26 11.20 7.11
CA ASP A 49 5.17 12.24 6.64
C ASP A 49 6.25 11.69 5.71
N VAL A 50 6.78 10.51 6.01
CA VAL A 50 7.84 9.88 5.21
C VAL A 50 7.28 9.23 3.94
N VAL A 51 6.14 8.56 4.03
CA VAL A 51 5.65 7.65 2.99
C VAL A 51 4.39 8.16 2.30
N GLY A 52 3.64 9.06 2.94
CA GLY A 52 2.31 9.50 2.50
C GLY A 52 2.32 10.13 1.10
N ALA A 53 3.19 11.10 0.84
CA ALA A 53 3.25 11.75 -0.48
C ALA A 53 3.61 10.76 -1.61
N TRP A 54 4.51 9.81 -1.32
CA TRP A 54 4.95 8.78 -2.26
C TRP A 54 3.83 7.77 -2.59
N VAL A 55 3.07 7.36 -1.57
CA VAL A 55 1.91 6.45 -1.71
C VAL A 55 0.76 7.17 -2.40
N GLN A 56 0.36 8.35 -1.93
CA GLN A 56 -0.76 9.12 -2.46
C GLN A 56 -0.60 9.37 -3.96
N THR A 57 0.60 9.74 -4.40
CA THR A 57 0.88 9.97 -5.83
C THR A 57 0.67 8.70 -6.65
N ARG A 58 1.09 7.54 -6.15
CA ARG A 58 0.92 6.26 -6.85
C ARG A 58 -0.51 5.78 -6.87
N VAL A 59 -1.19 5.87 -5.73
CA VAL A 59 -2.60 5.50 -5.59
C VAL A 59 -3.45 6.37 -6.52
N ARG A 60 -3.25 7.69 -6.52
CA ARG A 60 -3.95 8.61 -7.42
C ARG A 60 -3.71 8.27 -8.89
N ARG A 61 -2.47 7.99 -9.29
CA ARG A 61 -2.15 7.59 -10.68
C ARG A 61 -2.78 6.26 -11.05
N ALA A 62 -2.78 5.28 -10.14
CA ALA A 62 -3.41 3.98 -10.36
C ALA A 62 -4.93 4.12 -10.52
N ALA A 63 -5.58 4.90 -9.66
CA ALA A 63 -7.01 5.20 -9.72
C ALA A 63 -7.39 5.88 -11.05
N LEU A 64 -6.62 6.87 -11.49
CA LEU A 64 -6.86 7.55 -12.78
C LEU A 64 -6.72 6.60 -13.97
N ARG A 65 -5.70 5.73 -13.97
CA ARG A 65 -5.52 4.73 -15.04
C ARG A 65 -6.65 3.72 -15.06
N LEU A 66 -7.05 3.23 -13.89
CA LEU A 66 -8.18 2.31 -13.77
C LEU A 66 -9.46 2.96 -14.29
N GLY A 67 -9.74 4.21 -13.88
CA GLY A 67 -10.88 4.98 -14.37
C GLY A 67 -10.87 5.13 -15.89
N LEU A 68 -9.71 5.45 -16.49
CA LEU A 68 -9.57 5.57 -17.94
C LEU A 68 -9.88 4.24 -18.66
N VAL A 69 -9.33 3.12 -18.16
CA VAL A 69 -9.58 1.79 -18.73
C VAL A 69 -11.06 1.44 -18.67
N LEU A 70 -11.72 1.71 -17.55
CA LEU A 70 -13.15 1.46 -17.39
C LEU A 70 -14.00 2.31 -18.34
N VAL A 71 -13.70 3.61 -18.46
CA VAL A 71 -14.43 4.52 -19.37
C VAL A 71 -14.27 4.09 -20.82
N LEU A 72 -13.04 3.81 -21.27
CA LEU A 72 -12.78 3.37 -22.64
C LEU A 72 -13.39 1.99 -22.91
N GLY A 73 -13.25 1.05 -21.97
CA GLY A 73 -13.86 -0.27 -22.06
C GLY A 73 -15.38 -0.21 -22.18
N ALA A 74 -16.04 0.56 -21.32
CA ALA A 74 -17.48 0.77 -21.37
C ALA A 74 -17.91 1.43 -22.69
N SER A 75 -17.15 2.43 -23.16
CA SER A 75 -17.43 3.08 -24.44
C SER A 75 -17.36 2.09 -25.60
N VAL A 76 -16.30 1.28 -25.69
CA VAL A 76 -16.16 0.25 -26.73
C VAL A 76 -17.29 -0.77 -26.66
N MET A 77 -17.69 -1.20 -25.45
CA MET A 77 -18.82 -2.11 -25.28
C MET A 77 -20.14 -1.48 -25.79
N VAL A 78 -20.44 -0.24 -25.39
CA VAL A 78 -21.67 0.46 -25.80
C VAL A 78 -21.70 0.67 -27.31
N PHE A 79 -20.63 1.19 -27.91
CA PHE A 79 -20.54 1.40 -29.35
C PHE A 79 -20.55 0.09 -30.14
N GLY A 80 -19.91 -0.97 -29.64
CA GLY A 80 -19.89 -2.28 -30.27
C GLY A 80 -21.26 -2.98 -30.26
N VAL A 81 -22.03 -2.80 -29.18
CA VAL A 81 -23.41 -3.30 -29.09
C VAL A 81 -24.35 -2.51 -30.00
N GLN A 82 -24.21 -1.18 -30.08
CA GLN A 82 -25.09 -0.33 -30.90
C GLN A 82 -24.75 -0.34 -32.39
N ARG A 83 -23.49 -0.54 -32.79
CA ARG A 83 -23.02 -0.45 -34.18
C ARG A 83 -21.97 -1.52 -34.53
N PRO A 84 -22.35 -2.81 -34.56
CA PRO A 84 -21.41 -3.92 -34.77
C PRO A 84 -20.73 -3.90 -36.15
N SER A 85 -21.42 -3.46 -37.21
CA SER A 85 -20.87 -3.40 -38.57
C SER A 85 -19.78 -2.34 -38.73
N THR A 86 -19.89 -1.21 -38.02
CA THR A 86 -18.89 -0.13 -38.04
C THR A 86 -17.61 -0.54 -37.32
N VAL A 87 -17.73 -1.23 -36.17
CA VAL A 87 -16.56 -1.75 -35.44
C VAL A 87 -15.81 -2.78 -36.28
N LEU A 88 -16.52 -3.70 -36.94
CA LEU A 88 -15.90 -4.69 -37.82
C LEU A 88 -15.13 -4.03 -38.97
N ALA A 89 -15.70 -2.96 -39.56
CA ALA A 89 -15.06 -2.20 -40.62
C ALA A 89 -13.78 -1.49 -40.15
N VAL A 90 -13.80 -0.90 -38.94
CA VAL A 90 -12.63 -0.22 -38.35
C VAL A 90 -11.54 -1.23 -38.00
N VAL A 91 -11.88 -2.36 -37.38
CA VAL A 91 -10.91 -3.43 -37.06
C VAL A 91 -10.27 -3.98 -38.32
N ARG A 92 -11.07 -4.25 -39.36
CA ARG A 92 -10.58 -4.72 -40.66
C ARG A 92 -9.63 -3.70 -41.30
N ARG A 93 -9.94 -2.40 -41.20
CA ARG A 93 -9.07 -1.33 -41.74
C ARG A 93 -7.75 -1.23 -40.97
N ALA A 94 -7.80 -1.29 -39.64
CA ALA A 94 -6.60 -1.27 -38.79
C ALA A 94 -5.69 -2.48 -39.07
N ALA A 95 -6.26 -3.68 -39.23
CA ALA A 95 -5.51 -4.89 -39.56
C ALA A 95 -4.81 -4.79 -40.94
N ILE A 96 -5.48 -4.20 -41.93
CA ILE A 96 -4.90 -3.98 -43.28
C ILE A 96 -3.77 -2.95 -43.23
N SER A 97 -3.91 -1.87 -42.46
CA SER A 97 -2.86 -0.86 -42.28
C SER A 97 -1.64 -1.41 -41.54
N VAL A 98 -1.82 -2.29 -40.55
CA VAL A 98 -0.71 -2.96 -39.86
C VAL A 98 0.03 -3.93 -40.78
N LEU A 99 -0.66 -4.55 -41.73
CA LEU A 99 -0.05 -5.42 -42.75
C LEU A 99 0.82 -4.63 -43.75
N HIS A 100 0.41 -3.42 -44.14
CA HIS A 100 1.15 -2.56 -45.08
C HIS A 100 2.40 -1.89 -44.49
N VAL A 101 2.54 -1.87 -43.15
CA VAL A 101 3.74 -1.33 -42.47
C VAL A 101 4.82 -2.41 -42.31
N ARG A 102 4.55 -3.68 -42.65
CA ARG A 102 5.46 -4.82 -42.52
C ARG A 102 5.99 -5.40 -43.84
N ILE A 103 5.85 -4.70 -44.95
CA ILE A 103 6.51 -4.98 -46.25
C ILE A 103 7.36 -3.76 -46.60
#